data_AF-A0A0D6LF13-F1
#
_entry.id   AF-A0A0D6LF13-F1
#
_cell.length_a   1.000
_cell.length_b   1.000
_cell.length_c   1.000
_cell.angle_alpha   90.00
_cell.angle_beta   90.00
_cell.angle_gamma   90.00
#
_symmetry.space_group_name_H-M   'P 1'
#
loop_
_entity.id
_entity.type
_entity.pdbx_description
1 polymer ?
#
loop_
_entity_poly.entity_id
_entity_poly.type
_entity_poly.pdbx_seq_one_letter_code
_entity_poly.pdbx_strand_id
1 'polypeptide(L)'
;MANHDDEPTPRRTNCMRLTTPLALRRIINSNYHPFQTIPKSDRWHTREQQHRFTAWQYGAARSTYKVGNMKLNKLFIYLDMQRRDEKRLEKFYAEERLNAALAEHHFEYKHFRNMLDKAHILLDNVVLSQLAIYEPRTFQSLVALAKEMAIKDGRPVIPDDEFKFDVHLDESLFGEPFPRSVQPPKGPVENYKIKPRKLDPSEY
;
A
#
# COMPACT_ATOMS: atom_id res chain seq x y z
N MET A 1 -86.37 57.94 -0.12
CA MET A 1 -86.91 56.59 0.14
C MET A 1 -85.83 55.59 -0.25
N ALA A 2 -85.28 54.90 0.74
CA ALA A 2 -84.23 53.90 0.62
C ALA A 2 -84.76 52.59 0.04
N ASN A 3 -83.95 51.86 -0.73
CA ASN A 3 -84.09 50.44 -1.07
C ASN A 3 -82.65 49.94 -1.39
N HIS A 4 -81.93 49.35 -0.44
CA HIS A 4 -81.75 47.91 -0.22
C HIS A 4 -81.12 47.17 -1.42
N ASP A 5 -79.87 46.75 -1.19
CA ASP A 5 -79.04 45.87 -2.02
C ASP A 5 -79.66 44.48 -2.16
N ASP A 6 -79.50 43.84 -3.33
CA ASP A 6 -79.55 42.39 -3.51
C ASP A 6 -78.81 41.99 -4.81
N GLU A 7 -77.67 41.29 -4.68
CA GLU A 7 -76.93 40.68 -5.80
C GLU A 7 -77.60 39.36 -6.26
N PRO A 8 -77.70 39.09 -7.58
CA PRO A 8 -78.10 37.77 -8.08
C PRO A 8 -76.90 36.86 -8.38
N THR A 9 -76.78 35.75 -7.64
CA THR A 9 -75.84 34.65 -7.92
C THR A 9 -76.16 33.93 -9.25
N PRO A 10 -75.19 33.68 -10.16
CA PRO A 10 -75.44 32.87 -11.35
C PRO A 10 -75.30 31.37 -11.10
N ARG A 11 -76.24 30.62 -11.70
CA ARG A 11 -76.52 29.19 -11.56
C ARG A 11 -75.40 28.30 -12.11
N ARG A 12 -75.09 27.21 -11.40
CA ARG A 12 -74.28 26.10 -11.91
C ARG A 12 -75.03 25.35 -13.00
N THR A 13 -74.58 25.46 -14.25
CA THR A 13 -74.95 24.52 -15.31
C THR A 13 -73.72 23.70 -15.70
N ASN A 14 -73.79 22.40 -15.43
CA ASN A 14 -72.82 21.39 -15.87
C ASN A 14 -72.64 21.44 -17.39
N CYS A 15 -71.47 21.85 -17.86
CA CYS A 15 -70.97 21.50 -19.19
C CYS A 15 -69.75 20.60 -19.02
N MET A 16 -69.88 19.34 -19.46
CA MET A 16 -68.76 18.38 -19.53
C MET A 16 -67.63 18.97 -20.38
N ARG A 17 -66.49 19.30 -19.77
CA ARG A 17 -65.23 19.48 -20.49
C ARG A 17 -64.61 18.09 -20.67
N LEU A 18 -64.67 17.56 -21.89
CA LEU A 18 -63.90 16.38 -22.27
C LEU A 18 -62.41 16.74 -22.21
N THR A 19 -61.66 16.10 -21.31
CA THR A 19 -60.20 16.26 -21.19
C THR A 19 -59.49 15.59 -22.36
N THR A 20 -58.56 16.30 -22.99
CA THR A 20 -57.67 15.81 -24.05
C THR A 20 -56.91 14.54 -23.63
N PRO A 21 -56.74 13.53 -24.50
CA PRO A 21 -56.00 12.32 -24.15
C PRO A 21 -54.52 12.66 -23.95
N LEU A 22 -54.03 12.57 -22.71
CA LEU A 22 -52.62 12.72 -22.40
C LEU A 22 -51.84 11.58 -23.07
N ALA A 23 -50.96 11.93 -24.02
CA ALA A 23 -50.03 11.02 -24.69
C ALA A 23 -48.93 10.50 -23.73
N LEU A 24 -49.32 9.82 -22.66
CA LEU A 24 -48.40 9.15 -21.76
C LEU A 24 -47.96 7.83 -22.41
N ARG A 25 -46.65 7.68 -22.67
CA ARG A 25 -46.06 6.39 -23.04
C ARG A 25 -46.27 5.42 -21.87
N ARG A 26 -47.35 4.66 -21.92
CA ARG A 26 -47.74 3.65 -20.94
C ARG A 26 -46.68 2.55 -20.90
N ILE A 27 -45.88 2.49 -19.83
CA ILE A 27 -45.12 1.28 -19.50
C ILE A 27 -46.08 0.38 -18.72
N ILE A 28 -46.72 -0.54 -19.43
CA ILE A 28 -47.57 -1.57 -18.82
C ILE A 28 -46.64 -2.46 -17.99
N ASN A 29 -46.93 -2.64 -16.69
CA ASN A 29 -46.19 -3.46 -15.70
C ASN A 29 -45.02 -2.80 -14.95
N SER A 30 -45.05 -1.49 -14.66
CA SER A 30 -44.17 -0.94 -13.61
C SER A 30 -44.80 -1.08 -12.22
N ASN A 31 -44.08 -1.58 -11.23
CA ASN A 31 -44.51 -1.64 -9.81
C ASN A 31 -44.75 -0.27 -9.14
N TYR A 32 -44.63 0.84 -9.88
CA TYR A 32 -44.83 2.19 -9.38
C TYR A 32 -46.23 2.72 -9.76
N HIS A 33 -46.90 3.37 -8.81
CA HIS A 33 -48.21 3.99 -9.02
C HIS A 33 -48.11 5.17 -10.02
N PRO A 34 -48.99 5.25 -11.03
CA PRO A 34 -48.88 6.21 -12.15
C PRO A 34 -48.94 7.68 -11.74
N PHE A 35 -49.53 7.99 -10.58
CA PHE A 35 -49.67 9.36 -10.05
C PHE A 35 -48.85 9.62 -8.78
N GLN A 36 -48.12 8.62 -8.27
CA GLN A 36 -47.28 8.72 -7.08
C GLN A 36 -45.87 8.20 -7.38
N THR A 37 -45.28 8.62 -8.50
CA THR A 37 -43.87 8.37 -8.75
C THR A 37 -43.06 9.23 -7.79
N ILE A 38 -42.45 8.63 -6.77
CA ILE A 38 -41.44 9.31 -5.96
C ILE A 38 -40.34 9.77 -6.94
N PRO A 39 -40.09 11.09 -7.09
CA PRO A 39 -39.04 11.55 -7.97
C PRO A 39 -37.70 11.01 -7.48
N LYS A 40 -36.81 10.66 -8.40
CA LYS A 40 -35.43 10.29 -8.00
C LYS A 40 -34.82 11.46 -7.23
N SER A 41 -34.11 11.16 -6.15
CA SER A 41 -33.35 12.17 -5.41
C SER A 41 -32.40 12.92 -6.35
N ASP A 42 -32.15 14.19 -6.05
CA ASP A 42 -31.20 14.98 -6.83
C ASP A 42 -29.81 14.35 -6.77
N ARG A 43 -29.15 14.29 -7.93
CA ARG A 43 -27.79 13.76 -8.08
C ARG A 43 -26.75 14.88 -8.11
N TRP A 44 -27.17 16.15 -8.08
CA TRP A 44 -26.28 17.31 -8.15
C TRP A 44 -25.19 17.25 -7.08
N HIS A 45 -25.53 17.02 -5.81
CA HIS A 45 -24.53 16.95 -4.72
C HIS A 45 -23.46 15.88 -4.94
N THR A 46 -23.84 14.68 -5.38
CA THR A 46 -22.90 13.59 -5.68
C THR A 46 -21.99 13.94 -6.86
N ARG A 47 -22.54 14.60 -7.89
CA ARG A 47 -21.75 15.06 -9.04
C ARG A 47 -20.79 16.17 -8.62
N GLU A 48 -21.27 17.15 -7.87
CA GLU A 48 -20.47 18.27 -7.39
C GLU A 48 -19.31 17.78 -6.50
N GLN A 49 -19.57 16.85 -5.59
CA GLN A 49 -18.52 16.20 -4.79
C GLN A 49 -17.46 15.55 -5.69
N GLN A 50 -17.88 14.80 -6.71
CA GLN A 50 -16.98 14.16 -7.66
C GLN A 50 -16.19 15.19 -8.49
N HIS A 51 -16.82 16.28 -8.93
CA HIS A 51 -16.17 17.39 -9.64
C HIS A 51 -15.12 18.10 -8.78
N ARG A 52 -15.35 18.25 -7.47
CA ARG A 52 -14.35 18.77 -6.52
C ARG A 52 -13.10 17.88 -6.48
N PHE A 53 -13.28 16.56 -6.47
CA PHE A 53 -12.14 15.61 -6.50
C PHE A 53 -11.41 15.60 -7.85
N THR A 54 -12.10 15.83 -8.97
CA THR A 54 -11.49 15.83 -10.32
C THR A 54 -11.13 17.21 -10.85
N ALA A 55 -11.21 18.27 -10.02
CA ALA A 55 -10.99 19.65 -10.46
C ALA A 55 -9.60 19.91 -11.07
N TRP A 56 -8.59 19.20 -10.59
CA TRP A 56 -7.20 19.26 -11.07
C TRP A 56 -6.94 18.40 -12.32
N GLN A 57 -7.91 17.61 -12.77
CA GLN A 57 -7.80 16.82 -13.99
C GLN A 57 -7.95 17.71 -15.23
N TYR A 58 -7.60 17.16 -16.39
CA TYR A 58 -7.67 17.86 -17.67
C TYR A 58 -8.82 17.35 -18.54
N GLY A 59 -9.33 18.24 -19.41
CA GLY A 59 -10.32 17.92 -20.43
C GLY A 59 -11.61 17.27 -19.89
N ALA A 60 -12.06 16.22 -20.57
CA ALA A 60 -13.32 15.54 -20.24
C ALA A 60 -13.35 14.90 -18.85
N ALA A 61 -12.19 14.58 -18.24
CA ALA A 61 -12.14 14.04 -16.88
C ALA A 61 -12.51 15.09 -15.81
N ARG A 62 -12.29 16.38 -16.10
CA ARG A 62 -12.74 17.50 -15.26
C ARG A 62 -14.19 17.88 -15.54
N SER A 63 -14.57 17.91 -16.81
CA SER A 63 -15.86 18.45 -17.25
C SER A 63 -17.01 17.45 -17.20
N THR A 64 -16.77 16.15 -17.41
CA THR A 64 -17.83 15.15 -17.61
C THR A 64 -17.84 14.12 -16.49
N TYR A 65 -18.96 14.00 -15.78
CA TYR A 65 -19.13 13.06 -14.65
C TYR A 65 -18.70 11.63 -14.99
N LYS A 66 -19.14 11.08 -16.14
CA LYS A 66 -18.85 9.68 -16.52
C LYS A 66 -17.34 9.43 -16.66
N VAL A 67 -16.64 10.30 -17.39
CA VAL A 67 -15.19 10.16 -17.64
C VAL A 67 -14.41 10.41 -16.35
N GLY A 68 -14.80 11.43 -15.58
CA GLY A 68 -14.19 11.72 -14.29
C GLY A 68 -14.34 10.56 -13.29
N ASN A 69 -15.51 9.90 -13.24
CA ASN A 69 -15.73 8.75 -12.36
C ASN A 69 -14.88 7.54 -12.76
N MET A 70 -14.77 7.24 -14.05
CA MET A 70 -13.87 6.18 -14.55
C MET A 70 -12.41 6.47 -14.17
N LYS A 71 -11.98 7.73 -14.32
CA LYS A 71 -10.63 8.18 -13.96
C LYS A 71 -10.38 8.08 -12.45
N LEU A 72 -11.35 8.50 -11.63
CA LEU A 72 -11.27 8.47 -10.18
C LEU A 72 -11.12 7.03 -9.65
N ASN A 73 -11.93 6.09 -10.18
CA ASN A 73 -11.82 4.67 -9.82
C ASN A 73 -10.42 4.12 -10.14
N LYS A 74 -9.87 4.45 -11.31
CA LYS A 74 -8.51 4.05 -11.70
C LYS A 74 -7.45 4.68 -10.78
N LEU A 75 -7.64 5.94 -10.38
CA LEU A 75 -6.77 6.63 -9.45
C LEU A 75 -6.74 5.93 -8.09
N PHE A 76 -7.90 5.54 -7.55
CA PHE A 76 -7.95 4.83 -6.28
C PHE A 76 -7.28 3.47 -6.32
N ILE A 77 -7.44 2.72 -7.42
CA ILE A 77 -6.72 1.45 -7.62
C ILE A 77 -5.21 1.70 -7.61
N TYR A 78 -4.74 2.72 -8.34
CA TYR A 78 -3.31 3.05 -8.38
C TYR A 78 -2.76 3.56 -7.05
N LEU A 79 -3.50 4.37 -6.31
CA LEU A 79 -3.10 4.82 -4.98
C LEU A 79 -2.94 3.63 -4.02
N ASP A 80 -3.85 2.67 -4.08
CA ASP A 80 -3.81 1.46 -3.29
C ASP A 80 -2.63 0.54 -3.69
N MET A 81 -2.37 0.38 -4.99
CA MET A 81 -1.15 -0.29 -5.48
C MET A 81 0.12 0.40 -4.99
N GLN A 82 0.23 1.73 -5.15
CA GLN A 82 1.39 2.52 -4.74
C GLN A 82 1.66 2.42 -3.24
N ARG A 83 0.63 2.49 -2.39
CA ARG A 83 0.80 2.31 -0.94
C ARG A 83 1.37 0.95 -0.56
N ARG A 84 1.07 -0.11 -1.32
CA ARG A 84 1.65 -1.44 -1.10
C ARG A 84 3.11 -1.51 -1.55
N ASP A 85 3.43 -0.84 -2.66
CA ASP A 85 4.75 -0.91 -3.28
C ASP A 85 5.77 0.08 -2.70
N GLU A 86 5.33 1.19 -2.10
CA GLU A 86 6.17 2.24 -1.52
C GLU A 86 7.26 1.66 -0.60
N LYS A 87 6.88 0.79 0.33
CA LYS A 87 7.81 0.14 1.27
C LYS A 87 8.82 -0.80 0.59
N ARG A 88 8.45 -1.40 -0.55
CA ARG A 88 9.34 -2.28 -1.32
C ARG A 88 10.34 -1.45 -2.11
N LEU A 89 9.85 -0.38 -2.74
CA LEU A 89 10.68 0.56 -3.50
C LEU A 89 11.69 1.25 -2.60
N GLU A 90 11.28 1.68 -1.40
CA GLU A 90 12.19 2.28 -0.42
C GLU A 90 13.37 1.35 -0.09
N LYS A 91 13.07 0.08 0.20
CA LYS A 91 14.09 -0.93 0.49
C LYS A 91 14.98 -1.25 -0.70
N PHE A 92 14.39 -1.33 -1.89
CA PHE A 92 15.12 -1.53 -3.14
C PHE A 92 16.13 -0.40 -3.38
N TYR A 93 15.71 0.87 -3.26
CA TYR A 93 16.62 2.00 -3.42
C TYR A 93 17.66 2.09 -2.31
N ALA A 94 17.33 1.68 -1.08
CA ALA A 94 18.31 1.62 0.00
C ALA A 94 19.41 0.56 -0.28
N GLU A 95 19.04 -0.59 -0.83
CA GLU A 95 19.98 -1.62 -1.29
C GLU A 95 20.88 -1.12 -2.43
N GLU A 96 20.32 -0.46 -3.44
CA GLU A 96 21.10 0.11 -4.55
C GLU A 96 22.11 1.18 -4.08
N ARG A 97 21.70 2.07 -3.16
CA ARG A 97 22.62 3.05 -2.56
C ARG A 97 23.76 2.37 -1.79
N LEU A 98 23.44 1.30 -1.07
CA LEU A 98 24.41 0.56 -0.30
C LEU A 98 25.36 -0.26 -1.18
N ASN A 99 24.87 -0.82 -2.30
CA ASN A 99 25.72 -1.42 -3.32
C ASN A 99 26.77 -0.43 -3.83
N ALA A 100 26.36 0.82 -4.12
CA ALA A 100 27.26 1.87 -4.56
C ALA A 100 28.30 2.23 -3.49
N ALA A 101 27.88 2.39 -2.23
CA ALA A 101 28.80 2.69 -1.12
C ALA A 101 29.79 1.56 -0.84
N LEU A 102 29.37 0.29 -0.93
CA LEU A 102 30.26 -0.85 -0.74
C LEU A 102 31.25 -1.02 -1.90
N ALA A 103 30.91 -0.56 -3.11
CA ALA A 103 31.82 -0.59 -4.25
C ALA A 103 33.08 0.27 -4.01
N GLU A 104 32.94 1.38 -3.28
CA GLU A 104 34.08 2.23 -2.85
C GLU A 104 35.02 1.50 -1.88
N HIS A 105 34.53 0.47 -1.19
CA HIS A 105 35.30 -0.37 -0.27
C HIS A 105 35.59 -1.76 -0.84
N HIS A 106 35.47 -1.94 -2.15
CA HIS A 106 35.70 -3.20 -2.86
C HIS A 106 35.02 -4.43 -2.21
N PHE A 107 33.79 -4.23 -1.73
CA PHE A 107 33.04 -5.26 -1.03
C PHE A 107 31.66 -5.47 -1.67
N GLU A 108 31.18 -6.71 -1.67
CA GLU A 108 29.88 -7.03 -2.27
C GLU A 108 28.78 -7.06 -1.20
N TYR A 109 27.61 -6.51 -1.53
CA TYR A 109 26.47 -6.44 -0.61
C TYR A 109 26.01 -7.79 -0.08
N LYS A 110 25.90 -8.82 -0.93
CA LYS A 110 25.47 -10.16 -0.50
C LYS A 110 26.39 -10.72 0.58
N HIS A 111 27.69 -10.47 0.44
CA HIS A 111 28.71 -10.88 1.41
C HIS A 111 28.60 -10.03 2.68
N PHE A 112 28.53 -8.71 2.54
CA PHE A 112 28.33 -7.77 3.64
C PHE A 112 27.12 -8.10 4.51
N ARG A 113 25.96 -8.32 3.89
CA ARG A 113 24.72 -8.60 4.62
C ARG A 113 24.77 -9.92 5.39
N ASN A 114 25.44 -10.93 4.82
CA ASN A 114 25.67 -12.22 5.46
C ASN A 114 26.60 -12.07 6.67
N MET A 115 27.68 -11.28 6.54
CA MET A 115 28.62 -11.07 7.64
C MET A 115 28.00 -10.28 8.78
N LEU A 116 27.20 -9.24 8.50
CA LEU A 116 26.45 -8.52 9.53
C LEU A 116 25.46 -9.43 10.26
N ASP A 117 24.80 -10.35 9.56
CA ASP A 117 23.87 -11.31 10.17
C ASP A 117 24.60 -12.27 11.13
N LYS A 118 25.78 -12.76 10.72
CA LYS A 118 26.66 -13.59 11.56
C LYS A 118 27.23 -12.82 12.76
N ALA A 119 27.50 -11.54 12.60
CA ALA A 119 27.92 -10.65 13.67
C ALA A 119 26.75 -10.16 14.55
N HIS A 120 25.53 -10.65 14.33
CA HIS A 120 24.31 -10.25 15.05
C HIS A 120 23.97 -8.75 15.00
N ILE A 121 24.36 -8.07 13.94
CA ILE A 121 24.02 -6.67 13.69
C ILE A 121 22.72 -6.60 12.89
N LEU A 122 21.62 -6.32 13.59
CA LEU A 122 20.27 -6.28 13.04
C LEU A 122 19.89 -4.89 12.51
N LEU A 123 20.70 -4.33 11.61
CA LEU A 123 20.41 -3.06 10.95
C LEU A 123 19.64 -3.26 9.64
N ASP A 124 18.63 -2.41 9.40
CA ASP A 124 17.89 -2.38 8.13
C ASP A 124 18.68 -1.63 7.05
N ASN A 125 18.42 -1.95 5.78
CA ASN A 125 19.08 -1.34 4.63
C ASN A 125 18.84 0.17 4.58
N VAL A 126 17.65 0.64 5.00
CA VAL A 126 17.35 2.07 5.04
C VAL A 126 18.33 2.79 5.96
N VAL A 127 18.53 2.28 7.18
CA VAL A 127 19.45 2.86 8.17
C VAL A 127 20.89 2.74 7.69
N LEU A 128 21.30 1.58 7.17
CA LEU A 128 22.66 1.41 6.63
C LEU A 128 22.94 2.37 5.48
N SER A 129 21.96 2.60 4.59
CA SER A 129 22.09 3.57 3.49
C SER A 129 22.20 5.01 3.99
N GLN A 130 21.52 5.36 5.09
CA GLN A 130 21.64 6.66 5.72
C GLN A 130 23.00 6.85 6.37
N LEU A 131 23.52 5.83 7.07
CA LEU A 131 24.88 5.85 7.61
C LEU A 131 25.92 6.03 6.51
N ALA A 132 25.77 5.33 5.38
CA ALA A 132 26.68 5.48 4.25
C ALA A 132 26.70 6.93 3.70
N ILE A 133 25.56 7.62 3.68
CA ILE A 133 25.45 9.00 3.15
C ILE A 133 25.94 10.05 4.16
N TYR A 134 25.50 9.95 5.41
CA TYR A 134 25.69 11.02 6.40
C TYR A 134 26.89 10.77 7.32
N GLU A 135 27.22 9.52 7.60
CA GLU A 135 28.23 9.11 8.58
C GLU A 135 29.22 8.11 7.96
N PRO A 136 30.03 8.54 6.97
CA PRO A 136 30.88 7.63 6.21
C PRO A 136 31.90 6.91 7.09
N ARG A 137 32.40 7.54 8.15
CA ARG A 137 33.34 6.92 9.10
C ARG A 137 32.71 5.72 9.82
N THR A 138 31.46 5.87 10.28
CA THR A 138 30.72 4.79 10.95
C THR A 138 30.43 3.65 10.00
N PHE A 139 30.02 3.97 8.77
CA PHE A 139 29.78 2.96 7.73
C PHE A 139 31.07 2.19 7.41
N GLN A 140 32.19 2.89 7.31
CA GLN A 140 33.49 2.28 7.05
C GLN A 140 33.93 1.34 8.19
N SER A 141 33.66 1.68 9.45
CA SER A 141 33.89 0.76 10.59
C SER A 141 33.04 -0.51 10.50
N LEU A 142 31.78 -0.41 10.05
CA LEU A 142 30.92 -1.57 9.82
C LEU A 142 31.45 -2.46 8.68
N VAL A 143 31.97 -1.86 7.61
CA VAL A 143 32.58 -2.60 6.51
C VAL A 143 33.86 -3.31 6.96
N ALA A 144 34.72 -2.64 7.74
CA ALA A 144 35.91 -3.24 8.31
C ALA A 144 35.57 -4.46 9.18
N LEU A 145 34.59 -4.31 10.10
CA LEU A 145 34.07 -5.41 10.90
C LEU A 145 33.55 -6.56 10.03
N ALA A 146 32.80 -6.27 8.97
CA ALA A 146 32.28 -7.28 8.06
C ALA A 146 33.38 -8.00 7.26
N LYS A 147 34.47 -7.30 6.88
CA LYS A 147 35.64 -7.89 6.21
C LYS A 147 36.40 -8.83 7.16
N GLU A 148 36.63 -8.42 8.40
CA GLU A 148 37.25 -9.30 9.41
C GLU A 148 36.42 -10.56 9.66
N MET A 149 35.10 -10.41 9.72
CA MET A 149 34.18 -11.55 9.80
C MET A 149 34.26 -12.48 8.60
N ALA A 150 34.37 -11.93 7.39
CA ALA A 150 34.55 -12.73 6.18
C ALA A 150 35.86 -13.52 6.23
N ILE A 151 36.95 -12.93 6.73
CA ILE A 151 38.24 -13.60 6.91
C ILE A 151 38.11 -14.74 7.94
N LYS A 152 37.45 -14.50 9.08
CA LYS A 152 37.17 -15.54 10.10
C LYS A 152 36.31 -16.68 9.55
N ASP A 153 35.37 -16.38 8.66
CA ASP A 153 34.53 -17.36 7.95
C ASP A 153 35.28 -18.09 6.81
N GLY A 154 36.55 -17.76 6.56
CA GLY A 154 37.37 -18.36 5.49
C GLY A 154 37.04 -17.87 4.09
N ARG A 155 36.35 -16.74 3.95
CA ARG A 155 36.02 -16.15 2.65
C ARG A 155 37.15 -15.24 2.17
N PRO A 156 37.49 -15.27 0.87
CA PRO A 156 38.47 -14.35 0.32
C PRO A 156 37.87 -12.93 0.30
N VAL A 157 38.59 -11.99 0.88
CA VAL A 157 38.28 -10.55 0.81
C VAL A 157 39.37 -9.92 -0.05
N ILE A 158 38.99 -9.02 -0.96
CA ILE A 158 39.95 -8.23 -1.72
C ILE A 158 40.71 -7.35 -0.71
N PRO A 159 42.05 -7.49 -0.61
CA PRO A 159 42.83 -6.64 0.27
C PRO A 159 42.76 -5.20 -0.23
N ASP A 160 42.32 -4.27 0.61
CA ASP A 160 42.44 -2.84 0.35
C ASP A 160 43.70 -2.34 1.07
N ASP A 161 44.54 -1.57 0.40
CA ASP A 161 45.78 -1.03 0.99
C ASP A 161 45.53 0.03 2.08
N GLU A 162 44.30 0.53 2.24
CA GLU A 162 44.02 1.77 2.97
C GLU A 162 43.39 1.64 4.37
N PHE A 163 43.02 0.47 4.87
CA PHE A 163 42.26 0.40 6.14
C PHE A 163 42.83 -0.54 7.20
N LYS A 164 43.95 -0.12 7.77
CA LYS A 164 44.29 -0.40 9.18
C LYS A 164 43.61 0.65 10.07
N PHE A 165 42.29 0.54 10.22
CA PHE A 165 41.72 1.04 11.46
C PHE A 165 41.93 -0.06 12.49
N ASP A 166 42.54 0.28 13.62
CA ASP A 166 42.60 -0.59 14.80
C ASP A 166 41.17 -0.72 15.35
N VAL A 167 40.33 -1.46 14.63
CA VAL A 167 39.03 -1.88 15.14
C VAL A 167 39.35 -2.94 16.18
N HIS A 168 39.45 -2.50 17.44
CA HIS A 168 39.55 -3.41 18.56
C HIS A 168 38.23 -4.16 18.68
N LEU A 169 38.15 -5.30 18.01
CA LEU A 169 37.06 -6.24 18.20
C LEU A 169 37.33 -7.03 19.48
N ASP A 170 36.48 -6.85 20.48
CA ASP A 170 36.48 -7.75 21.62
C ASP A 170 36.00 -9.14 21.15
N GLU A 171 36.72 -10.20 21.53
CA GLU A 171 36.35 -11.58 21.21
C GLU A 171 34.98 -11.94 21.80
N SER A 172 34.60 -11.27 22.91
CA SER A 172 33.30 -11.43 23.58
C SER A 172 32.10 -11.00 22.72
N LEU A 173 32.34 -10.16 21.69
CA LEU A 173 31.28 -9.65 20.81
C LEU A 173 30.72 -10.76 19.89
N PHE A 174 31.45 -11.87 19.76
CA PHE A 174 31.16 -12.96 18.83
C PHE A 174 30.91 -14.25 19.60
N GLY A 175 29.68 -14.40 20.09
CA GLY A 175 29.19 -15.70 20.57
C GLY A 175 28.93 -16.68 19.42
N GLU A 176 28.71 -17.95 19.75
CA GLU A 176 28.12 -18.89 18.78
C GLU A 176 26.76 -18.34 18.33
N PRO A 177 26.47 -18.30 17.02
CA PRO A 177 25.18 -17.82 16.56
C PRO A 177 24.06 -18.63 17.21
N PHE A 178 23.03 -17.94 17.71
CA PHE A 178 21.85 -18.64 18.19
C PHE A 178 21.38 -19.63 17.12
N PRO A 179 21.14 -20.91 17.49
CA PRO A 179 20.71 -21.89 16.53
C PRO A 179 19.43 -21.41 15.86
N ARG A 180 19.37 -21.50 14.52
CA ARG A 180 18.14 -21.21 13.79
C ARG A 180 17.03 -22.09 14.34
N SER A 181 15.82 -21.52 14.48
CA SER A 181 14.65 -22.29 14.87
C SER A 181 14.51 -23.52 13.96
N VAL A 182 14.27 -24.68 14.54
CA VAL A 182 13.99 -25.91 13.78
C VAL A 182 12.77 -25.65 12.88
N GLN A 183 12.99 -25.61 11.57
CA GLN A 183 11.90 -25.45 10.61
C GLN A 183 11.23 -26.82 10.45
N PRO A 184 9.93 -26.96 10.78
CA PRO A 184 9.24 -28.21 10.53
C PRO A 184 9.22 -28.47 9.02
N PRO A 185 9.32 -29.74 8.60
CA PRO A 185 9.24 -30.09 7.19
C PRO A 185 7.92 -29.61 6.59
N LYS A 186 7.96 -29.14 5.34
CA LYS A 186 6.85 -28.41 4.70
C LYS A 186 5.63 -29.30 4.37
N GLY A 187 5.78 -30.63 4.44
CA GLY A 187 4.69 -31.55 4.13
C GLY A 187 4.89 -32.98 4.64
N PRO A 188 3.85 -33.83 4.51
CA PRO A 188 3.81 -35.17 5.09
C PRO A 188 4.93 -36.09 4.61
N VAL A 189 5.29 -36.04 3.33
CA VAL A 189 6.35 -36.89 2.74
C VAL A 189 7.71 -36.66 3.40
N GLU A 190 7.97 -35.42 3.84
CA GLU A 190 9.24 -35.06 4.46
C GLU A 190 9.30 -35.41 5.95
N ASN A 191 8.16 -35.55 6.63
CA ASN A 191 8.08 -36.00 8.03
C ASN A 191 8.63 -37.42 8.23
N TYR A 192 8.53 -38.29 7.23
CA TYR A 192 8.91 -39.70 7.36
C TYR A 192 10.35 -40.02 6.93
N LYS A 193 11.12 -39.02 6.48
CA LYS A 193 12.52 -39.22 6.03
C LYS A 193 13.46 -39.53 7.19
N ILE A 194 13.16 -39.02 8.38
CA ILE A 194 13.97 -39.20 9.59
C ILE A 194 13.07 -39.87 10.64
N LYS A 195 13.46 -41.05 11.13
CA LYS A 195 12.71 -41.73 12.18
C LYS A 195 12.73 -40.88 13.46
N PRO A 196 11.59 -40.64 14.14
CA PRO A 196 11.56 -39.86 15.37
C PRO A 196 12.44 -40.52 16.43
N ARG A 197 13.21 -39.70 17.16
CA ARG A 197 13.99 -40.15 18.32
C ARG A 197 13.03 -40.56 19.45
N LYS A 198 13.43 -41.54 20.25
CA LYS A 198 12.71 -41.89 21.48
C LYS A 198 12.96 -40.80 22.54
N LEU A 199 11.90 -40.33 23.20
CA LEU A 199 11.99 -39.38 24.31
C LEU A 199 12.71 -40.02 25.50
N ASP A 200 13.50 -39.23 26.21
CA ASP A 200 14.15 -39.65 27.44
C ASP A 200 13.17 -39.54 28.63
N PRO A 201 13.26 -40.39 29.68
CA PRO A 201 12.32 -40.35 30.82
C PRO A 201 12.25 -39.02 31.59
N SER A 202 13.28 -38.17 31.46
CA SER A 202 13.31 -36.83 32.04
C SER A 202 12.49 -35.78 31.27
N GLU A 203 12.05 -36.12 30.05
CA GLU A 203 11.28 -35.24 29.16
C GLU A 203 9.76 -35.52 29.24
N TYR A 204 9.34 -36.40 30.16
CA TYR A 204 7.94 -36.75 30.45
C TYR A 204 7.29 -35.84 31.49
#